data_AF-A0A0B7FRW6-F1
#
_entry.id   AF-A0A0B7FRW6-F1
#
_cell.length_a   1.000
_cell.length_b   1.000
_cell.length_c   1.000
_cell.angle_alpha   90.00
_cell.angle_beta   90.00
_cell.angle_gamma   90.00
#
_symmetry.space_group_name_H-M   'P 1'
#
loop_
_entity.id
_entity.type
_entity.pdbx_description
1 polymer ?
#
loop_
_entity_poly.entity_id
_entity_poly.type
_entity_poly.pdbx_seq_one_letter_code
_entity_poly.pdbx_strand_id
1 'polypeptide(L)'
;MPSASQEGPTALPPISDELPDDTIKIMLATDNHIGYNERDPIRGQDSINTFKEILDLARKHDVDFILLAGDLFHENRPSRDNRASQ
;
A
#
# COMPACT_ATOMS: atom_id res chain seq x y z
N MET A 1 35.86 -30.28 -11.97
CA MET A 1 35.13 -29.50 -10.95
C MET A 1 35.04 -28.06 -11.46
N PRO A 2 33.89 -27.55 -11.90
CA PRO A 2 33.76 -26.15 -12.25
C PRO A 2 33.60 -25.30 -10.98
N SER A 3 34.20 -24.12 -11.04
CA SER A 3 34.32 -23.11 -9.98
C SER A 3 32.94 -22.61 -9.52
N ALA A 4 32.69 -22.62 -8.22
CA ALA A 4 31.56 -21.92 -7.61
C ALA A 4 31.82 -20.41 -7.71
N SER A 5 31.10 -19.74 -8.60
CA SER A 5 31.04 -18.28 -8.67
C SER A 5 30.38 -17.77 -7.39
N GLN A 6 31.08 -16.85 -6.71
CA GLN A 6 30.61 -16.16 -5.52
C GLN A 6 29.42 -15.26 -5.86
N GLU A 7 28.26 -15.54 -5.30
CA GLU A 7 27.18 -14.56 -5.19
C GLU A 7 27.46 -13.70 -3.95
N GLY A 8 28.05 -12.51 -4.17
CA GLY A 8 28.08 -11.46 -3.14
C GLY A 8 26.65 -11.00 -2.81
N PRO A 9 26.44 -10.26 -1.71
CA PRO A 9 25.11 -9.80 -1.35
C PRO A 9 24.59 -8.89 -2.48
N THR A 10 23.67 -9.43 -3.27
CA THR A 10 23.06 -8.79 -4.43
C THR A 10 22.57 -7.42 -3.99
N ALA A 11 23.21 -6.37 -4.51
CA ALA A 11 22.72 -5.01 -4.35
C ALA A 11 21.25 -5.03 -4.78
N LEU A 12 20.37 -4.50 -3.91
CA LEU A 12 18.94 -4.47 -4.18
C LEU A 12 18.74 -3.99 -5.62
N PRO A 13 17.92 -4.69 -6.42
CA PRO A 13 17.69 -4.26 -7.79
C PRO A 13 17.24 -2.80 -7.77
N PRO A 14 17.63 -2.01 -8.79
CA PRO A 14 17.07 -0.67 -8.94
C PRO A 14 15.54 -0.77 -8.90
N ILE A 15 14.88 0.23 -8.32
CA ILE A 15 13.42 0.32 -8.37
C ILE A 15 13.07 0.59 -9.84
N SER A 16 12.91 -0.48 -10.60
CA SER A 16 12.52 -0.51 -12.01
C SER A 16 11.24 -1.31 -12.12
N ASP A 17 10.30 -0.84 -12.93
CA ASP A 17 9.01 -1.52 -13.12
C ASP A 17 9.18 -2.88 -13.84
N GLU A 18 10.31 -3.07 -14.53
CA GLU A 18 10.76 -4.35 -15.11
C GLU A 18 11.47 -5.20 -14.05
N LEU A 19 10.69 -6.05 -13.36
CA LEU A 19 11.21 -7.11 -12.51
C LEU A 19 11.10 -8.45 -13.24
N PRO A 20 11.96 -9.44 -12.92
CA PRO A 20 11.79 -10.80 -13.42
C PRO A 20 10.40 -11.36 -13.07
N ASP A 21 9.82 -12.17 -13.97
CA ASP A 21 8.50 -12.81 -13.79
C ASP A 21 8.37 -13.63 -12.48
N ASP A 22 9.50 -14.06 -11.90
CA ASP A 22 9.55 -14.77 -10.62
C ASP A 22 9.57 -13.85 -9.38
N THR A 23 9.29 -12.55 -9.55
CA THR A 23 9.33 -11.54 -8.48
C THR A 23 7.93 -11.13 -8.05
N ILE A 24 7.63 -11.23 -6.76
CA ILE A 24 6.37 -10.75 -6.18
C ILE A 24 6.52 -9.28 -5.77
N LYS A 25 5.71 -8.39 -6.35
CA LYS A 25 5.62 -6.97 -5.98
C LYS A 25 4.59 -6.78 -4.86
N ILE A 26 5.04 -6.31 -3.71
CA ILE A 26 4.20 -6.08 -2.54
C ILE A 26 4.20 -4.59 -2.20
N MET A 27 3.03 -3.96 -2.19
CA MET A 27 2.89 -2.62 -1.65
C MET A 27 2.61 -2.70 -0.14
N LEU A 28 3.54 -2.21 0.68
CA LEU A 28 3.36 -2.14 2.13
C LEU A 28 2.83 -0.76 2.53
N ALA A 29 1.71 -0.73 3.25
CA ALA A 29 1.21 0.46 3.92
C ALA A 29 0.81 0.13 5.37
N THR A 30 0.91 1.11 6.27
CA THR A 30 0.59 0.94 7.70
C THR A 30 -0.20 2.12 8.23
N ASP A 31 -1.02 1.89 9.25
CA ASP A 31 -1.70 2.93 10.06
C ASP A 31 -2.47 3.97 9.23
N ASN A 32 -3.26 3.49 8.25
CA ASN A 32 -4.05 4.39 7.39
C ASN A 32 -5.13 5.17 8.17
N HIS A 33 -5.56 4.67 9.34
CA HIS A 33 -6.55 5.31 10.22
C HIS A 33 -7.72 5.92 9.43
N ILE A 34 -8.33 5.09 8.56
CA ILE A 34 -9.51 5.48 7.80
C ILE A 34 -10.59 5.84 8.82
N GLY A 35 -11.15 7.03 8.65
CA GLY A 35 -12.17 7.58 9.54
C GLY A 35 -11.65 8.45 10.68
N TYR A 36 -10.36 8.80 10.69
CA TYR A 36 -9.82 9.79 11.61
C TYR A 36 -10.45 11.17 11.33
N ASN A 37 -11.08 11.77 12.35
CA ASN A 37 -11.72 13.08 12.29
C ASN A 37 -12.80 13.25 11.19
N GLU A 38 -13.59 12.22 10.86
CA GLU A 38 -14.66 12.26 9.83
C GLU A 38 -15.64 13.43 9.96
N ARG A 39 -15.84 13.96 11.17
CA ARG A 39 -16.76 15.06 11.45
C ARG A 39 -16.15 16.45 11.25
N ASP A 40 -14.85 16.53 11.01
CA ASP A 40 -14.17 17.79 10.71
C ASP A 40 -14.40 18.14 9.23
N PRO A 41 -14.96 19.32 8.91
CA PRO A 41 -15.30 19.71 7.54
C PRO A 41 -14.08 19.91 6.64
N ILE A 42 -12.88 20.02 7.21
CA ILE A 42 -11.63 20.23 6.47
C ILE A 42 -10.83 18.92 6.42
N ARG A 43 -10.70 18.23 7.56
CA ARG A 43 -9.75 17.12 7.73
C ARG A 43 -10.37 15.73 7.63
N GLY A 44 -11.69 15.61 7.67
CA GLY A 44 -12.37 14.31 7.69
C GLY A 44 -12.16 13.47 6.43
N GLN A 45 -11.81 14.11 5.31
CA GLN A 45 -11.58 13.43 4.04
C GLN A 45 -10.10 13.05 3.82
N ASP A 46 -9.17 13.53 4.65
CA ASP A 46 -7.72 13.36 4.44
C ASP A 46 -7.34 11.88 4.42
N SER A 47 -7.73 11.11 5.44
CA SER A 47 -7.39 9.69 5.53
C SER A 47 -7.95 8.85 4.37
N ILE A 48 -9.16 9.18 3.90
CA ILE A 48 -9.79 8.48 2.77
C ILE A 48 -9.08 8.84 1.46
N ASN A 49 -8.72 10.11 1.28
CA ASN A 49 -8.01 10.57 0.09
C ASN A 49 -6.61 9.95 0.01
N THR A 50 -5.88 9.91 1.12
CA THR A 50 -4.56 9.25 1.18
C THR A 50 -4.68 7.76 0.91
N PHE A 51 -5.68 7.08 1.48
CA PHE A 51 -5.90 5.66 1.19
C PHE A 51 -6.21 5.41 -0.29
N LYS A 52 -7.02 6.29 -0.91
CA LYS A 52 -7.29 6.23 -2.35
C LYS A 52 -6.00 6.41 -3.18
N GLU A 53 -5.15 7.36 -2.81
CA GLU A 53 -3.86 7.57 -3.49
C GLU A 53 -2.97 6.33 -3.40
N ILE A 54 -2.92 5.65 -2.24
CA ILE A 54 -2.20 4.38 -2.08
C ILE A 54 -2.73 3.32 -3.05
N LEU A 55 -4.05 3.18 -3.19
CA LEU A 55 -4.65 2.24 -4.14
C LEU A 55 -4.37 2.61 -5.61
N ASP A 56 -4.39 3.89 -5.95
CA ASP A 56 -4.07 4.36 -7.29
C ASP A 56 -2.58 4.13 -7.63
N LEU A 57 -1.68 4.30 -6.65
CA LEU A 57 -0.27 3.95 -6.78
C LEU A 57 -0.06 2.43 -6.92
N ALA A 58 -0.78 1.62 -6.15
CA ALA A 58 -0.73 0.16 -6.26
C ALA A 58 -1.06 -0.30 -7.69
N ARG A 59 -2.12 0.29 -8.28
CA ARG A 59 -2.49 0.01 -9.68
C ARG A 59 -1.44 0.52 -10.66
N LYS A 60 -0.91 1.73 -10.44
CA LYS A 60 0.10 2.32 -11.32
C LYS A 60 1.39 1.49 -11.39
N HIS A 61 1.78 0.88 -10.27
CA HIS A 61 3.00 0.08 -10.16
C HIS A 61 2.80 -1.42 -10.41
N ASP A 62 1.56 -1.82 -10.78
CA ASP A 62 1.18 -3.20 -11.08
C ASP A 62 1.66 -4.18 -9.99
N VAL A 63 1.28 -3.88 -8.74
CA VAL A 63 1.64 -4.73 -7.59
C VAL A 63 0.70 -5.92 -7.51
N ASP A 64 1.25 -7.09 -7.13
CA ASP A 64 0.47 -8.33 -7.03
C ASP A 64 -0.51 -8.30 -5.87
N PHE A 65 -0.08 -7.73 -4.73
CA PHE A 65 -0.95 -7.48 -3.59
C PHE A 65 -0.46 -6.35 -2.70
N ILE A 66 -1.38 -5.85 -1.88
CA ILE A 66 -1.11 -4.80 -0.89
C ILE A 66 -1.09 -5.48 0.48
N LEU A 67 0.00 -5.29 1.22
CA LEU A 67 0.11 -5.68 2.61
C LEU A 67 -0.19 -4.46 3.48
N LEU A 68 -1.32 -4.51 4.19
CA LEU A 68 -1.70 -3.50 5.17
C LEU A 68 -1.33 -4.01 6.56
N ALA A 69 -0.30 -3.43 7.17
CA ALA A 69 0.09 -3.74 8.53
C ALA A 69 -0.56 -2.73 9.49
N GLY A 70 -1.23 -3.16 10.55
CA GLY A 70 -1.76 -2.24 11.58
C GLY A 70 -3.14 -1.66 11.30
N ASP A 71 -3.42 -0.49 11.89
CA ASP A 71 -4.77 0.06 12.07
C ASP A 71 -5.33 0.66 10.78
N LEU A 72 -6.07 -0.17 10.04
CA LEU A 72 -6.79 0.26 8.84
C LEU A 72 -7.91 1.26 9.17
N PHE A 73 -8.60 1.05 10.29
CA PHE A 73 -9.67 1.92 10.76
C PHE A 73 -9.29 2.56 12.09
N HIS A 74 -9.62 3.84 12.27
CA HIS A 74 -9.41 4.52 13.55
C HIS A 74 -10.36 4.01 14.64
N GLU A 75 -11.57 3.59 14.27
CA GLU A 75 -12.52 2.97 15.19
C GLU A 75 -12.74 1.49 14.84
N ASN A 76 -12.77 0.63 15.86
CA ASN A 76 -13.05 -0.81 15.73
C ASN A 76 -14.45 -1.11 15.14
N ARG A 77 -15.30 -0.08 15.04
CA ARG A 77 -16.57 -0.08 14.29
C ARG A 77 -16.58 1.16 13.41
N PRO A 78 -16.10 1.09 12.16
CA PRO A 78 -16.13 2.25 11.28
C PRO A 78 -17.55 2.76 11.14
N SER A 79 -17.69 4.09 11.11
CA SER A 79 -19.00 4.71 10.95
C SER A 79 -19.62 4.21 9.64
N ARG A 80 -20.92 3.90 9.68
CA ARG A 80 -21.65 3.50 8.47
C ARG A 80 -22.00 4.75 7.68
N ASP A 81 -21.01 5.53 7.25
CA ASP A 81 -21.27 6.63 6.34
C ASP A 81 -21.43 6.02 4.93
N ASN A 82 -22.66 5.55 4.66
CA ASN A 82 -23.10 5.11 3.34
C ASN A 82 -23.17 6.33 2.42
N ARG A 83 -22.02 6.79 1.90
CA ARG A 83 -21.96 7.65 0.71
C ARG A 83 -21.84 6.85 -0.59
N ALA A 84 -22.43 5.65 -0.63
CA ALA A 84 -22.64 4.89 -1.87
C ALA A 84 -23.75 5.49 -2.76
N SER A 85 -24.02 6.79 -2.65
CA SER A 85 -24.99 7.50 -3.48
C SER A 85 -24.54 8.93 -3.71
N GLN A 86 -23.58 9.11 -4.62
CA GLN A 86 -23.50 10.24 -5.55
C GLN A 86 -22.47 9.94 -6.64
#